data_AF-A0A0S9QTU5-F1
#
_entry.id   AF-A0A0S9QTU5-F1
#
_cell.length_a   1.000
_cell.length_b   1.000
_cell.length_c   1.000
_cell.angle_alpha   90.00
_cell.angle_beta   90.00
_cell.angle_gamma   90.00
#
_symmetry.space_group_name_H-M   'P 1'
#
loop_
_entity.id
_entity.type
_entity.pdbx_description
1 polymer ?
#
loop_
_entity_poly.entity_id
_entity_poly.type
_entity_poly.pdbx_seq_one_letter_code
_entity_poly.pdbx_strand_id
1 'polypeptide(L)'
;MSAGTQILWIGLSTPKQELFLHTHTPFLPGVIGMGVGAAFDVNTGAIARAPRMMTRWGLEWLYRLIREPRRLRSRYAQVVPRFLAIVAFNRAGRG
;
A
#
# COMPACT_ATOMS: atom_id res chain seq x y z
N MET A 1 -8.06 4.29 31.62
CA MET A 1 -7.00 5.28 31.29
C MET A 1 -6.74 5.22 29.80
N SER A 2 -7.13 6.24 29.04
CA SER A 2 -6.69 6.38 27.65
C SER A 2 -5.23 6.87 27.67
N ALA A 3 -4.33 6.22 26.93
CA ALA A 3 -2.90 6.50 26.94
C ALA A 3 -2.50 7.86 26.32
N GLY A 4 -3.46 8.78 26.10
CA GLY A 4 -3.21 10.08 25.45
C GLY A 4 -2.79 9.99 23.98
N THR A 5 -3.02 8.86 23.32
CA THR A 5 -2.63 8.63 21.93
C THR A 5 -3.29 9.63 20.99
N GLN A 6 -2.49 10.35 20.21
CA GLN A 6 -2.98 11.28 19.17
C GLN A 6 -2.89 10.69 17.76
N ILE A 7 -1.90 9.82 17.54
CA ILE A 7 -1.62 9.21 16.24
C ILE A 7 -1.47 7.70 16.41
N LEU A 8 -2.19 6.93 15.60
CA LEU A 8 -2.11 5.48 15.54
C LEU A 8 -1.58 5.04 14.18
N TRP A 9 -0.36 4.52 14.15
CA TRP A 9 0.27 3.97 12.94
C TRP A 9 -0.01 2.48 12.82
N ILE A 10 -0.52 2.02 11.67
CA ILE A 10 -0.95 0.64 11.46
C ILE A 10 -0.14 0.00 10.34
N GLY A 11 0.73 -0.93 10.70
CA GLY A 11 1.59 -1.68 9.76
C GLY A 11 0.97 -2.98 9.25
N LEU A 12 -0.30 -2.98 8.85
CA LEU A 12 -0.98 -4.18 8.31
C LEU A 12 -1.08 -4.13 6.78
N SER A 13 -1.08 -5.28 6.11
CA SER A 13 -1.30 -5.34 4.67
C SER A 13 -2.73 -4.93 4.28
N THR A 14 -2.92 -4.21 3.18
CA THR A 14 -4.24 -3.99 2.57
C THR A 14 -4.94 -5.34 2.26
N PRO A 15 -6.24 -5.51 2.57
CA PRO A 15 -7.19 -4.52 3.10
C PRO A 15 -7.31 -4.47 4.64
N LYS A 16 -6.45 -5.21 5.37
CA LYS A 16 -6.60 -5.41 6.82
C LYS A 16 -6.46 -4.12 7.62
N GLN A 17 -5.58 -3.22 7.20
CA GLN A 17 -5.42 -1.91 7.86
C GLN A 17 -6.68 -1.06 7.72
N GLU A 18 -7.30 -1.04 6.53
CA GLU A 18 -8.51 -0.27 6.25
C GLU A 18 -9.69 -0.83 7.03
N LEU A 19 -9.82 -2.16 7.08
CA LEU A 19 -10.85 -2.83 7.89
C LEU A 19 -10.65 -2.56 9.39
N PHE A 20 -9.42 -2.64 9.87
CA PHE A 20 -9.12 -2.33 11.27
C PHE A 20 -9.50 -0.90 11.62
N LEU A 21 -9.09 0.07 10.79
CA LEU A 21 -9.44 1.47 10.96
C LEU A 21 -10.96 1.66 10.94
N HIS A 22 -11.65 1.11 9.94
CA HIS A 22 -13.10 1.21 9.82
C HIS A 22 -13.82 0.68 11.07
N THR A 23 -13.38 -0.46 11.60
CA THR A 23 -14.00 -1.07 12.79
C THR A 23 -13.65 -0.33 14.08
N HIS A 24 -12.45 0.24 14.22
CA HIS A 24 -11.97 0.78 15.51
C HIS A 24 -12.05 2.31 15.63
N THR A 25 -12.15 3.04 14.51
CA THR A 25 -12.27 4.51 14.51
C THR A 25 -13.42 5.04 15.40
N PRO A 26 -14.62 4.42 15.44
CA PRO A 26 -15.70 4.88 16.33
C PRO A 26 -15.33 4.86 17.82
N PHE A 27 -14.37 4.04 18.21
CA PHE A 27 -13.93 3.88 19.61
C PHE A 27 -12.67 4.70 19.94
N LEU A 28 -12.14 5.45 18.96
CA LEU A 28 -10.90 6.21 19.07
C LEU A 28 -11.13 7.70 18.75
N PRO A 29 -12.02 8.40 19.49
CA PRO A 29 -12.33 9.80 19.22
C PRO A 29 -11.08 10.67 19.39
N GLY A 30 -10.81 11.54 18.41
CA GLY A 30 -9.66 12.44 18.41
C GLY A 30 -8.32 11.80 18.04
N VAL A 31 -8.29 10.52 17.68
CA VAL A 31 -7.06 9.83 17.23
C VAL A 31 -7.00 9.80 15.70
N ILE A 32 -5.87 10.19 15.14
CA ILE A 32 -5.59 10.05 13.71
C ILE A 32 -5.00 8.67 13.45
N GLY A 33 -5.77 7.79 12.80
CA GLY A 33 -5.30 6.49 12.35
C GLY A 33 -4.68 6.54 10.95
N MET A 34 -3.46 6.03 10.78
CA MET A 34 -2.75 5.98 9.50
C MET A 34 -2.24 4.57 9.19
N GLY A 35 -2.75 3.98 8.11
CA GLY A 35 -2.22 2.75 7.54
C GLY A 35 -0.89 3.02 6.82
N VAL A 36 0.19 2.40 7.28
CA VAL A 36 1.54 2.53 6.69
C VAL A 36 2.01 1.28 5.96
N GLY A 37 1.23 0.20 6.00
CA GLY A 37 1.61 -1.08 5.43
C GLY A 37 3.02 -1.51 5.87
N ALA A 38 3.84 -1.91 4.90
CA ALA A 38 5.19 -2.42 5.13
C ALA A 38 6.25 -1.32 5.39
N ALA A 39 5.86 -0.08 5.70
CA ALA A 39 6.83 1.01 5.90
C ALA A 39 7.79 0.71 7.06
N PHE A 40 7.30 0.14 8.17
CA PHE A 40 8.14 -0.26 9.28
C PHE A 40 9.12 -1.38 8.89
N ASP A 41 8.67 -2.40 8.17
CA ASP A 41 9.53 -3.48 7.69
C ASP A 41 10.65 -2.98 6.77
N VAL A 42 10.37 -1.96 5.95
CA VAL A 42 11.38 -1.31 5.11
C VAL A 42 12.35 -0.48 5.96
N ASN A 43 11.85 0.23 6.97
CA ASN A 43 12.67 1.07 7.84
C ASN A 43 13.58 0.26 8.77
N THR A 44 13.14 -0.91 9.23
CA THR A 44 13.92 -1.82 10.06
C THR A 44 14.88 -2.69 9.25
N GLY A 45 14.80 -2.64 7.91
CA GLY A 45 15.60 -3.48 7.01
C GLY A 45 15.10 -4.92 6.86
N ALA A 46 13.98 -5.28 7.49
CA ALA A 46 13.36 -6.60 7.35
C ALA A 46 12.92 -6.88 5.90
N ILE A 47 12.50 -5.85 5.17
CA ILE A 47 12.20 -5.93 3.73
C ILE A 47 13.13 -4.98 2.97
N ALA A 48 13.96 -5.56 2.09
CA ALA A 48 14.79 -4.76 1.20
C ALA A 48 13.93 -3.91 0.24
N ARG A 49 14.18 -2.60 0.24
CA ARG A 49 13.57 -1.62 -0.65
C ARG A 49 14.03 -1.88 -2.09
N ALA A 50 13.18 -1.53 -3.06
CA ALA A 50 13.58 -1.56 -4.47
C ALA A 50 14.79 -0.63 -4.72
N PRO A 51 15.68 -0.97 -5.67
CA PRO A 51 16.77 -0.09 -6.06
C PRO A 51 16.25 1.32 -6.41
N ARG A 52 17.01 2.36 -6.03
CA ARG A 52 16.61 3.76 -6.23
C ARG A 52 16.25 4.08 -7.68
N MET A 53 16.94 3.47 -8.65
CA MET A 53 16.60 3.60 -10.07
C MET A 53 15.19 3.08 -10.36
N MET A 54 14.85 1.87 -9.90
CA MET A 54 13.52 1.32 -10.12
C MET A 54 12.42 2.15 -9.45
N THR A 55 12.64 2.63 -8.23
CA THR A 55 11.68 3.52 -7.55
C THR A 55 11.50 4.84 -8.30
N ARG A 56 12.58 5.46 -8.81
CA ARG A 56 12.51 6.70 -9.60
C ARG A 56 11.72 6.54 -10.90
N TRP A 57 11.76 5.35 -11.49
CA TRP A 57 11.05 5.03 -12.74
C TRP A 57 9.64 4.46 -12.47
N GLY A 58 9.20 4.39 -11.21
CA GLY A 58 7.89 3.81 -10.85
C GLY A 58 7.81 2.30 -11.04
N LEU A 59 8.95 1.60 -11.18
CA LEU A 59 9.05 0.15 -11.41
C LEU A 59 9.13 -0.68 -10.12
N GLU A 60 8.77 -0.09 -8.98
CA GLU A 60 8.79 -0.79 -7.69
C GLU A 60 7.81 -1.98 -7.66
N TRP A 61 6.68 -1.88 -8.35
CA TRP A 61 5.72 -2.98 -8.49
C TRP A 61 6.36 -4.18 -9.21
N LEU A 62 7.16 -3.95 -10.25
CA LEU A 62 7.84 -4.99 -11.01
C LEU A 62 8.90 -5.69 -10.16
N TYR A 63 9.68 -4.91 -9.41
CA TYR A 63 10.65 -5.45 -8.45
C TYR A 63 9.98 -6.38 -7.42
N ARG A 64 8.85 -5.96 -6.86
CA ARG A 64 8.07 -6.77 -5.91
C ARG A 64 7.51 -8.04 -6.56
N LEU A 65 7.03 -7.94 -7.80
CA LEU A 65 6.52 -9.11 -8.56
C LEU A 65 7.61 -10.16 -8.80
N ILE A 66 8.83 -9.73 -9.15
CA ILE A 66 9.97 -10.62 -9.37
C ILE A 66 10.39 -11.31 -8.07
N ARG A 67 10.38 -10.60 -6.94
CA ARG A 67 10.76 -11.16 -5.63
C ARG A 67 9.71 -12.07 -5.03
N GLU A 68 8.43 -11.78 -5.26
CA GLU A 68 7.32 -12.55 -4.67
C GLU A 68 6.28 -12.98 -5.71
N PRO A 69 6.69 -13.74 -6.74
CA PRO A 69 5.83 -14.06 -7.87
C PRO A 69 4.63 -14.91 -7.44
N ARG A 70 4.79 -15.83 -6.49
CA ARG A 70 3.69 -16.65 -5.98
C ARG A 70 2.62 -15.82 -5.26
N ARG A 71 3.03 -14.77 -4.52
CA ARG A 71 2.10 -13.92 -3.75
C ARG A 71 1.39 -12.90 -4.64
N LEU A 72 2.11 -12.29 -5.59
CA LEU A 72 1.61 -11.10 -6.30
C LEU A 72 1.07 -11.37 -7.71
N ARG A 73 1.41 -12.49 -8.35
CA ARG A 73 1.00 -12.78 -9.75
C ARG A 73 -0.51 -12.69 -9.96
N SER A 74 -1.30 -13.39 -9.15
CA SER A 74 -2.76 -13.42 -9.30
C SER A 74 -3.38 -12.02 -9.17
N ARG A 75 -2.95 -11.26 -8.16
CA ARG A 75 -3.42 -9.89 -7.93
C ARG A 75 -3.02 -8.96 -9.07
N TYR A 76 -1.77 -9.04 -9.54
CA TYR A 76 -1.25 -8.11 -10.55
C TYR A 76 -1.82 -8.39 -11.94
N ALA A 77 -2.07 -9.66 -12.26
CA ALA A 77 -2.76 -10.04 -13.50
C ALA A 77 -4.16 -9.43 -13.62
N GLN A 78 -4.82 -9.12 -12.49
CA GLN A 78 -6.13 -8.47 -12.49
C GLN A 78 -6.03 -6.94 -12.41
N VAL A 79 -5.13 -6.43 -11.56
CA VAL A 79 -5.04 -4.99 -11.26
C VAL A 79 -4.32 -4.22 -12.38
N VAL A 80 -3.21 -4.75 -12.90
CA VAL A 80 -2.38 -4.04 -13.88
C VAL A 80 -3.14 -3.78 -15.20
N PRO A 81 -3.82 -4.75 -15.82
CA PRO A 81 -4.57 -4.49 -17.05
C PRO A 81 -5.72 -3.50 -16.85
N ARG A 82 -6.44 -3.59 -15.73
CA ARG A 82 -7.52 -2.63 -15.40
C ARG A 82 -6.97 -1.22 -15.25
N PHE A 83 -5.85 -1.06 -14.56
CA PHE A 83 -5.19 0.24 -14.41
C PHE A 83 -4.78 0.80 -15.77
N LEU A 84 -4.14 -0.01 -16.62
CA LEU A 84 -3.74 0.41 -17.97
C LEU A 84 -4.94 0.79 -18.84
N ALA A 85 -6.04 0.06 -18.77
CA ALA A 85 -7.28 0.40 -19.49
C ALA A 85 -7.87 1.74 -19.02
N ILE A 86 -7.92 1.98 -17.71
CA ILE A 86 -8.37 3.26 -17.14
C ILE A 86 -7.47 4.41 -17.59
N VAL A 87 -6.15 4.22 -17.56
CA VAL A 87 -5.19 5.25 -17.99
C VAL A 87 -5.32 5.52 -19.49
N ALA A 88 -5.43 4.46 -20.31
CA ALA A 88 -5.62 4.59 -21.76
C ALA A 88 -6.92 5.32 -22.09
N PHE A 89 -8.03 4.95 -21.45
CA PHE A 89 -9.33 5.60 -21.64
C PHE A 89 -9.29 7.08 -21.25
N ASN A 90 -8.71 7.41 -20.09
CA ASN A 90 -8.56 8.79 -19.64
C ASN A 90 -7.68 9.63 -20.57
N ARG A 91 -6.72 9.01 -21.25
CA ARG A 91 -5.84 9.69 -22.21
C ARG A 91 -6.51 9.86 -23.58
N ALA A 92 -7.38 8.93 -23.97
CA ALA A 92 -8.17 9.00 -25.21
C ALA A 92 -9.35 9.98 -25.12
N GLY A 93 -9.99 10.13 -23.95
CA GLY A 93 -11.09 11.07 -23.74
C GLY A 93 -10.68 12.53 -23.46
N ARG A 94 -9.38 12.82 -23.47
CA ARG A 94 -8.81 14.18 -23.33
C ARG A 94 -8.11 14.66 -24.62
N GLY A 95 -8.27 13.92 -25.72
CA GLY A 95 -7.75 14.27 -27.05
C GLY A 95 -8.84 14.81 -27.96
#